data_AF-A0A1E7EPW1-F1
#
_entry.id   AF-A0A1E7EPW1-F1
#
_cell.length_a   1.000
_cell.length_b   1.000
_cell.length_c   1.000
_cell.angle_alpha   90.00
_cell.angle_beta   90.00
_cell.angle_gamma   90.00
#
_symmetry.space_group_name_H-M   'P 1'
#
loop_
_entity.id
_entity.type
_entity.pdbx_description
1 polymer ?
#
loop_
_entity_poly.entity_id
_entity_poly.type
_entity_poly.pdbx_seq_one_letter_code
_entity_poly.pdbx_strand_id
1 'polypeptide(L)'
;MGVNSYGIGRGGQQQQQHQQGGRGGRGGRNNSNNNGRGRGRSGRGGGRGGNSNSRGGNGGRSGRGDTNLKYDSSQYDRIEEINGVGVVNISDSTSNDNDIIRIAIEGCCHGELDLIYDRLLDHELQTKTKIDLLLCCGDFQSLRNELDFQSSSIPSKYQKLGTFCQYYSGQKKAPIPTIFIGGNHEASQSLRELYYGGYVAPNIYFMGAAASIIYRGIRIGGISGIYKSFDYTQGHHERIPYDYKSNKSVYHTRNVDIERMKSLKSSTTTSQEDNKKKKLDIVLSHDWPLGIEQHGNTQALIRKKPFFRQEIQNNDLGSTPNRDVLDTLQPKYWFAAHLHVKFHATVIHKNDFLALDKCLPRRQFLSILNLKVPDNTKTKEYHIEYDPEWLAILKKTHHWNSTQR
;
A
#
# COMPACT_ATOMS: atom_id res chain seq x y z
N MET A 1 8.04 10.47 59.88
CA MET A 1 8.96 11.46 60.48
C MET A 1 9.92 11.92 59.41
N GLY A 2 10.07 13.23 59.20
CA GLY A 2 11.06 13.81 58.28
C GLY A 2 10.45 14.62 57.15
N VAL A 3 9.99 15.84 57.44
CA VAL A 3 9.75 16.89 56.45
C VAL A 3 10.52 18.13 56.91
N ASN A 4 11.47 18.59 56.10
CA ASN A 4 12.07 19.93 56.12
C ASN A 4 12.56 20.20 54.67
N SER A 5 11.89 21.04 53.88
CA SER A 5 11.88 22.52 53.89
C SER A 5 13.20 23.15 53.40
N TYR A 6 13.22 23.46 52.11
CA TYR A 6 14.06 24.47 51.43
C TYR A 6 13.09 25.14 50.43
N GLY A 7 12.96 26.45 50.27
CA GLY A 7 13.86 27.56 50.50
C GLY A 7 13.73 28.46 49.27
N ILE A 8 12.98 29.56 49.40
CA ILE A 8 12.60 30.50 48.34
C ILE A 8 13.80 31.37 47.94
N GLY A 9 14.03 31.56 46.64
CA GLY A 9 14.97 32.55 46.08
C GLY A 9 14.43 33.16 44.78
N ARG A 10 14.02 34.43 44.85
CA ARG A 10 13.63 35.27 43.70
C ARG A 10 14.87 35.86 43.01
N GLY A 11 14.75 36.13 41.71
CA GLY A 11 15.48 37.23 41.07
C GLY A 11 15.85 37.00 39.61
N GLY A 12 15.46 37.92 38.72
CA GLY A 12 16.13 38.12 37.43
C GLY A 12 15.24 38.10 36.18
N GLN A 13 14.47 39.16 35.96
CA GLN A 13 13.98 39.54 34.63
C GLN A 13 15.17 40.00 33.76
N GLN A 14 15.25 39.53 32.52
CA GLN A 14 15.96 40.27 31.45
C GLN A 14 15.06 40.41 30.23
N GLN A 15 14.84 41.68 29.88
CA GLN A 15 14.21 42.19 28.69
C GLN A 15 15.12 41.96 27.47
N GLN A 16 14.55 41.67 26.30
CA GLN A 16 15.17 41.99 25.02
C GLN A 16 14.23 42.92 24.25
N GLN A 17 14.72 44.15 24.03
CA GLN A 17 14.14 45.14 23.13
C GLN A 17 14.85 45.08 21.77
N HIS A 18 14.03 45.23 20.73
CA HIS A 18 14.23 45.92 19.46
C HIS A 18 15.58 45.85 18.71
N GLN A 19 15.48 45.44 17.44
CA GLN A 19 15.93 46.28 16.33
C GLN A 19 14.95 46.18 15.14
N GLN A 20 14.25 47.29 14.89
CA GLN A 20 13.67 47.61 13.59
C GLN A 20 14.73 48.34 12.76
N GLY A 21 14.87 47.97 11.50
CA GLY A 21 15.60 48.73 10.49
C GLY A 21 14.83 48.66 9.18
N GLY A 22 14.09 49.72 8.86
CA GLY A 22 13.39 49.88 7.59
C GLY A 22 14.03 50.95 6.70
N ARG A 23 13.47 51.03 5.49
CA ARG A 23 13.66 52.02 4.40
C ARG A 23 14.82 51.70 3.45
N GLY A 24 14.65 51.74 2.13
CA GLY A 24 13.48 52.10 1.33
C GLY A 24 13.88 52.54 -0.09
N GLY A 25 12.90 52.52 -0.98
CA GLY A 25 12.90 53.20 -2.28
C GLY A 25 13.22 52.31 -3.48
N ARG A 26 12.61 52.43 -4.67
CA ARG A 26 11.36 53.03 -5.20
C ARG A 26 11.57 53.01 -6.73
N GLY A 27 10.52 52.73 -7.50
CA GLY A 27 10.42 53.07 -8.93
C GLY A 27 10.64 51.88 -9.87
N GLY A 28 9.78 51.55 -10.82
CA GLY A 28 8.54 52.18 -11.25
C GLY A 28 8.22 51.78 -12.70
N ARG A 29 6.91 51.68 -12.99
CA ARG A 29 6.21 51.89 -14.27
C ARG A 29 6.16 50.76 -15.33
N ASN A 30 4.91 50.36 -15.56
CA ASN A 30 4.14 50.33 -16.82
C ASN A 30 4.79 49.77 -18.09
N ASN A 31 4.12 48.79 -18.71
CA ASN A 31 3.42 49.10 -19.96
C ASN A 31 2.28 48.12 -20.31
N SER A 32 1.23 48.72 -20.84
CA SER A 32 -0.01 48.15 -21.38
C SER A 32 0.09 47.83 -22.87
N ASN A 33 -0.86 46.99 -23.32
CA ASN A 33 -1.38 46.84 -24.69
C ASN A 33 -0.47 46.25 -25.78
N ASN A 34 -0.93 45.18 -26.44
CA ASN A 34 -1.58 45.37 -27.75
C ASN A 34 -2.46 44.18 -28.21
N ASN A 35 -3.50 44.55 -28.95
CA ASN A 35 -4.44 43.70 -29.70
C ASN A 35 -3.80 43.05 -30.94
N GLY A 36 -4.39 41.94 -31.40
CA GLY A 36 -4.15 41.40 -32.75
C GLY A 36 -5.21 40.38 -33.16
N ARG A 37 -6.22 40.84 -33.91
CA ARG A 37 -7.25 40.05 -34.59
C ARG A 37 -6.66 39.30 -35.79
N GLY A 38 -7.19 38.12 -36.14
CA GLY A 38 -6.97 37.49 -37.44
C GLY A 38 -7.95 36.35 -37.74
N ARG A 39 -8.85 36.60 -38.71
CA ARG A 39 -9.89 35.70 -39.26
C ARG A 39 -9.29 34.68 -40.23
N GLY A 40 -9.98 33.54 -40.48
CA GLY A 40 -10.00 32.96 -41.83
C GLY A 40 -10.16 31.44 -42.01
N ARG A 41 -11.38 31.05 -42.42
CA ARG A 41 -11.74 30.11 -43.52
C ARG A 41 -11.38 28.60 -43.45
N SER A 42 -12.46 27.82 -43.30
CA SER A 42 -12.99 26.80 -44.23
C SER A 42 -12.05 26.13 -45.25
N GLY A 43 -11.99 24.79 -45.18
CA GLY A 43 -11.58 23.92 -46.28
C GLY A 43 -12.27 22.56 -46.19
N ARG A 44 -13.31 22.36 -47.01
CA ARG A 44 -13.86 21.04 -47.37
C ARG A 44 -12.82 20.30 -48.24
N GLY A 45 -12.62 19.02 -47.97
CA GLY A 45 -11.88 18.11 -48.85
C GLY A 45 -12.36 16.69 -48.64
N GLY A 46 -13.33 16.26 -49.45
CA GLY A 46 -13.66 14.86 -49.62
C GLY A 46 -12.64 14.19 -50.55
N GLY A 47 -12.25 12.97 -50.22
CA GLY A 47 -11.37 12.14 -51.05
C GLY A 47 -11.64 10.67 -50.78
N ARG A 48 -12.19 9.99 -51.80
CA ARG A 48 -12.47 8.56 -51.86
C ARG A 48 -11.17 7.75 -51.99
N GLY A 49 -11.26 6.49 -51.54
CA GLY A 49 -10.68 5.36 -52.27
C GLY A 49 -9.44 4.72 -51.63
N GLY A 50 -9.40 3.39 -51.67
CA GLY A 50 -8.15 2.64 -51.51
C GLY A 50 -8.24 1.38 -50.67
N ASN A 51 -9.04 0.40 -51.11
CA ASN A 51 -8.85 -0.98 -50.71
C ASN A 51 -7.50 -1.46 -51.26
N SER A 52 -6.57 -1.92 -50.42
CA SER A 52 -5.41 -2.67 -50.89
C SER A 52 -5.00 -3.73 -49.87
N ASN A 53 -5.31 -4.98 -50.23
CA ASN A 53 -4.61 -6.16 -49.77
C ASN A 53 -3.11 -6.03 -50.07
N SER A 54 -2.27 -6.28 -49.07
CA SER A 54 -0.89 -6.68 -49.31
C SER A 54 -0.52 -7.87 -48.41
N ARG A 55 -0.30 -9.01 -49.08
CA ARG A 55 0.41 -10.18 -48.58
C ARG A 55 1.91 -9.92 -48.61
N GLY A 56 2.62 -10.44 -47.62
CA GLY A 56 4.08 -10.59 -47.60
C GLY A 56 4.62 -10.25 -46.21
N GLY A 57 5.33 -11.09 -45.48
CA GLY A 57 6.02 -12.31 -45.85
C GLY A 57 6.44 -13.10 -44.62
N ASN A 58 6.68 -14.38 -44.86
CA ASN A 58 7.14 -15.36 -43.91
C ASN A 58 8.63 -15.11 -43.60
N GLY A 59 8.95 -14.84 -42.34
CA GLY A 59 10.31 -14.68 -41.84
C GLY A 59 10.44 -15.43 -40.53
N GLY A 60 10.77 -16.72 -40.62
CA GLY A 60 10.95 -17.58 -39.46
C GLY A 60 12.08 -17.10 -38.55
N ARG A 61 11.77 -16.99 -37.26
CA ARG A 61 12.74 -17.23 -36.19
C ARG A 61 12.14 -18.26 -35.25
N SER A 62 12.77 -19.42 -35.26
CA SER A 62 12.60 -20.52 -34.32
C SER A 62 12.80 -20.05 -32.88
N GLY A 63 11.71 -20.03 -32.11
CA GLY A 63 11.73 -19.87 -30.65
C GLY A 63 10.94 -21.01 -30.02
N ARG A 64 11.66 -21.92 -29.37
CA ARG A 64 11.11 -23.02 -28.56
C ARG A 64 10.25 -22.46 -27.42
N GLY A 65 9.07 -23.04 -27.20
CA GLY A 65 8.29 -22.87 -25.97
C GLY A 65 6.83 -22.60 -26.26
N ASP A 66 6.06 -23.67 -26.46
CA ASP A 66 4.60 -23.65 -26.47
C ASP A 66 4.13 -23.37 -25.04
N THR A 67 4.05 -22.09 -24.67
CA THR A 67 3.42 -21.65 -23.42
C THR A 67 2.31 -20.68 -23.81
N ASN A 68 1.05 -21.11 -23.70
CA ASN A 68 -0.15 -20.27 -23.84
C ASN A 68 -0.24 -19.24 -22.71
N LEU A 69 0.80 -18.42 -22.54
CA LEU A 69 0.80 -17.30 -21.60
C LEU A 69 -0.07 -16.20 -22.17
N LYS A 70 -0.97 -15.67 -21.35
CA LYS A 70 -1.85 -14.55 -21.72
C LYS A 70 -1.11 -13.20 -21.74
N TYR A 71 0.19 -13.20 -21.51
CA TYR A 71 1.05 -12.03 -21.41
C TYR A 71 2.44 -12.33 -22.00
N ASP A 72 3.16 -11.29 -22.43
CA ASP A 72 4.54 -11.41 -22.93
C ASP A 72 5.52 -11.53 -21.77
N SER A 73 5.99 -12.75 -21.49
CA SER A 73 6.89 -13.04 -20.37
C SER A 73 8.26 -12.38 -20.47
N SER A 74 8.71 -11.99 -21.67
CA SER A 74 10.00 -11.31 -21.87
C SER A 74 10.02 -9.90 -21.27
N GLN A 75 8.85 -9.33 -20.99
CA GLN A 75 8.70 -8.00 -20.43
C GLN A 75 8.78 -7.97 -18.90
N TYR A 76 8.83 -9.13 -18.22
CA TYR A 76 8.71 -9.22 -16.77
C TYR A 76 9.84 -10.05 -16.16
N ASP A 77 10.50 -9.50 -15.14
CA ASP A 77 11.54 -10.20 -14.38
C ASP A 77 10.96 -11.40 -13.63
N ARG A 78 11.78 -12.40 -13.28
CA ARG A 78 11.32 -13.52 -12.44
C ARG A 78 10.84 -13.00 -11.07
N ILE A 79 9.83 -13.68 -10.52
CA ILE A 79 9.34 -13.36 -9.18
C ILE A 79 10.40 -13.79 -8.17
N GLU A 80 10.78 -12.86 -7.28
CA GLU A 80 11.77 -13.11 -6.25
C GLU A 80 11.13 -13.76 -5.02
N GLU A 81 11.76 -14.84 -4.54
CA GLU A 81 11.37 -15.52 -3.31
C GLU A 81 12.22 -15.05 -2.12
N ILE A 82 11.56 -14.80 -0.99
CA ILE A 82 12.11 -14.37 0.28
C ILE A 82 11.84 -15.48 1.29
N ASN A 83 12.90 -16.12 1.78
CA ASN A 83 12.79 -17.17 2.79
C ASN A 83 12.77 -16.54 4.17
N GLY A 84 11.67 -16.70 4.89
CA GLY A 84 11.55 -16.23 6.26
C GLY A 84 12.39 -17.05 7.24
N VAL A 85 12.52 -16.53 8.46
CA VAL A 85 13.31 -17.16 9.53
C VAL A 85 12.88 -18.61 9.76
N GLY A 86 13.83 -19.55 9.62
CA GLY A 86 13.62 -20.98 9.81
C GLY A 86 13.21 -21.75 8.55
N VAL A 87 13.10 -21.08 7.39
CA VAL A 87 13.00 -21.72 6.07
C VAL A 87 14.41 -21.87 5.51
N VAL A 88 14.91 -23.10 5.44
CA VAL A 88 16.20 -23.42 4.79
C VAL A 88 15.97 -23.47 3.28
N ASN A 89 16.97 -23.06 2.48
CA ASN A 89 16.89 -23.13 1.02
C ASN A 89 16.45 -24.53 0.59
N ILE A 90 15.45 -24.60 -0.29
CA ILE A 90 14.72 -25.79 -0.77
C ILE A 90 15.64 -26.85 -1.43
N SER A 91 16.96 -26.61 -1.50
CA SER A 91 17.95 -27.61 -1.91
C SER A 91 18.28 -28.67 -0.85
N ASP A 92 17.98 -28.45 0.43
CA ASP A 92 18.26 -29.41 1.51
C ASP A 92 16.98 -30.02 2.10
N SER A 93 16.77 -31.29 1.78
CA SER A 93 15.54 -32.09 1.83
C SER A 93 15.07 -32.54 3.22
N THR A 94 14.81 -31.63 4.16
CA THR A 94 14.23 -32.02 5.48
C THR A 94 12.98 -31.26 5.93
N SER A 95 12.61 -30.14 5.29
CA SER A 95 11.32 -29.50 5.55
C SER A 95 10.23 -30.08 4.65
N ASN A 96 9.19 -30.64 5.26
CA ASN A 96 8.01 -31.12 4.54
C ASN A 96 7.34 -29.90 3.87
N ASP A 97 7.12 -29.93 2.55
CA ASP A 97 6.60 -28.78 1.79
C ASP A 97 5.26 -28.24 2.32
N ASN A 98 4.47 -29.13 2.95
CA ASN A 98 3.22 -28.81 3.65
C ASN A 98 3.38 -27.91 4.89
N ASP A 99 4.61 -27.75 5.40
CA ASP A 99 4.92 -26.89 6.54
C ASP A 99 5.30 -25.47 6.11
N ILE A 100 5.24 -25.13 4.82
CA ILE A 100 5.54 -23.80 4.30
C ILE A 100 4.26 -23.16 3.76
N ILE A 101 4.01 -21.91 4.16
CA ILE A 101 3.00 -21.02 3.59
C ILE A 101 3.72 -20.09 2.64
N ARG A 102 3.25 -20.03 1.40
CA ARG A 102 3.77 -19.16 0.33
C ARG A 102 2.82 -18.00 0.13
N ILE A 103 3.25 -16.82 0.55
CA ILE A 103 2.44 -15.60 0.48
C ILE A 103 3.03 -14.70 -0.60
N ALA A 104 2.30 -14.51 -1.70
CA ALA A 104 2.64 -13.51 -2.69
C ALA A 104 2.34 -12.11 -2.15
N ILE A 105 3.30 -11.19 -2.29
CA ILE A 105 3.18 -9.79 -1.93
C ILE A 105 3.19 -8.97 -3.21
N GLU A 106 2.21 -8.08 -3.34
CA GLU A 106 2.01 -7.20 -4.47
C GLU A 106 2.06 -5.73 -4.02
N GLY A 107 2.68 -4.88 -4.84
CA GLY A 107 2.82 -3.44 -4.61
C GLY A 107 1.54 -2.64 -4.90
N CYS A 108 1.54 -1.92 -6.03
CA CYS A 108 0.34 -1.21 -6.54
C CYS A 108 -0.27 -1.94 -7.74
N CYS A 109 -1.47 -2.48 -7.56
CA CYS A 109 -2.15 -3.31 -8.55
C CYS A 109 -2.65 -2.51 -9.78
N HIS A 110 -3.25 -1.34 -9.54
CA HIS A 110 -3.86 -0.49 -10.56
C HIS A 110 -4.90 -1.19 -11.46
N GLY A 111 -5.62 -2.17 -10.92
CA GLY A 111 -6.67 -2.90 -11.65
C GLY A 111 -6.16 -3.98 -12.61
N GLU A 112 -4.86 -4.28 -12.60
CA GLU A 112 -4.20 -5.30 -13.46
C GLU A 112 -4.25 -6.71 -12.84
N LEU A 113 -5.40 -7.08 -12.25
CA LEU A 113 -5.55 -8.34 -11.51
C LEU A 113 -5.30 -9.58 -12.36
N ASP A 114 -5.77 -9.58 -13.61
CA ASP A 114 -5.57 -10.70 -14.54
C ASP A 114 -4.08 -10.99 -14.73
N LEU A 115 -3.28 -9.94 -14.99
CA LEU A 115 -1.85 -10.06 -15.19
C LEU A 115 -1.16 -10.56 -13.91
N ILE A 116 -1.55 -10.06 -12.74
CA ILE A 116 -1.01 -10.50 -11.46
C ILE A 116 -1.29 -12.00 -11.26
N TYR A 117 -2.53 -12.46 -11.45
CA TYR A 117 -2.85 -13.88 -11.30
C TYR A 117 -2.17 -14.74 -12.35
N ASP A 118 -2.13 -14.33 -13.62
CA ASP A 118 -1.46 -15.08 -14.68
C ASP A 118 0.05 -15.23 -14.38
N ARG A 119 0.69 -14.18 -13.84
CA ARG A 119 2.10 -14.21 -13.38
C ARG A 119 2.33 -15.19 -12.23
N LEU A 120 1.43 -15.20 -11.24
CA LEU A 120 1.54 -16.08 -10.08
C LEU A 120 1.29 -17.54 -10.47
N LEU A 121 0.29 -17.81 -11.31
CA LEU A 121 -0.01 -19.15 -11.81
C LEU A 121 1.12 -19.70 -12.70
N ASP A 122 1.74 -18.87 -13.54
CA ASP A 122 2.93 -19.25 -14.31
C ASP A 122 4.11 -19.58 -13.38
N HIS A 123 4.30 -18.81 -12.31
CA HIS A 123 5.28 -19.15 -11.29
C HIS A 123 4.97 -20.51 -10.62
N GLU A 124 3.71 -20.79 -10.24
CA GLU A 124 3.32 -22.10 -9.69
C GLU A 124 3.65 -23.25 -10.65
N LEU A 125 3.42 -23.06 -11.96
CA LEU A 125 3.73 -24.06 -12.98
C LEU A 125 5.24 -24.30 -13.10
N GLN A 126 6.05 -23.24 -13.02
CA GLN A 126 7.50 -23.31 -13.15
C GLN A 126 8.17 -23.93 -11.92
N THR A 127 7.74 -23.57 -10.71
CA THR A 127 8.32 -24.05 -9.45
C THR A 127 7.67 -25.34 -8.95
N LYS A 128 6.49 -25.70 -9.48
CA LYS A 128 5.64 -26.80 -9.00
C LYS A 128 5.23 -26.63 -7.53
N THR A 129 5.13 -25.38 -7.07
CA THR A 129 4.69 -25.04 -5.72
C THR A 129 3.43 -24.19 -5.78
N LYS A 130 2.55 -24.33 -4.78
CA LYS A 130 1.30 -23.57 -4.70
C LYS A 130 1.47 -22.29 -3.89
N ILE A 131 0.86 -21.21 -4.36
CA ILE A 131 0.76 -19.94 -3.65
C ILE A 131 -0.53 -19.96 -2.85
N ASP A 132 -0.41 -19.80 -1.53
CA ASP A 132 -1.53 -19.94 -0.61
C ASP A 132 -2.36 -18.66 -0.50
N LEU A 133 -1.70 -17.51 -0.59
CA LEU A 133 -2.30 -16.21 -0.33
C LEU A 133 -1.62 -15.12 -1.17
N LEU A 134 -2.41 -14.16 -1.66
CA LEU A 134 -1.95 -12.91 -2.24
C LEU A 134 -2.28 -11.75 -1.31
N LEU A 135 -1.27 -10.93 -0.96
CA LEU A 135 -1.41 -9.68 -0.21
C LEU A 135 -1.10 -8.49 -1.12
N CYS A 136 -2.06 -7.59 -1.33
CA CYS A 136 -1.87 -6.37 -2.11
C CYS A 136 -1.75 -5.15 -1.19
N CYS A 137 -0.70 -4.35 -1.39
CA CYS A 137 -0.39 -3.17 -0.57
C CYS A 137 -1.16 -1.91 -0.99
N GLY A 138 -2.16 -2.02 -1.88
CA GLY A 138 -3.10 -0.94 -2.21
C GLY A 138 -3.04 -0.49 -3.65
N ASP A 139 -3.72 0.63 -3.92
CA ASP A 139 -4.12 1.03 -5.27
C ASP A 139 -4.72 -0.17 -6.03
N PHE A 140 -5.59 -0.92 -5.34
CA PHE A 140 -6.19 -2.17 -5.83
C PHE A 140 -7.14 -1.89 -6.99
N GLN A 141 -7.82 -0.73 -6.94
CA GLN A 141 -8.82 -0.30 -7.91
C GLN A 141 -9.95 -1.31 -8.06
N SER A 142 -10.66 -1.59 -6.95
CA SER A 142 -11.85 -2.45 -6.93
C SER A 142 -13.09 -1.81 -7.59
N LEU A 143 -12.95 -1.32 -8.83
CA LEU A 143 -14.00 -0.64 -9.59
C LEU A 143 -15.00 -1.65 -10.16
N ARG A 144 -16.26 -1.55 -9.76
CA ARG A 144 -17.35 -2.46 -10.16
C ARG A 144 -17.88 -2.10 -11.53
N ASN A 145 -17.94 -0.80 -11.84
CA ASN A 145 -18.36 -0.23 -13.11
C ASN A 145 -17.84 1.22 -13.23
N GLU A 146 -18.13 1.88 -14.35
CA GLU A 146 -17.64 3.24 -14.63
C GLU A 146 -18.17 4.32 -13.66
N LEU A 147 -19.28 4.09 -12.95
CA LEU A 147 -19.80 5.05 -11.99
C LEU A 147 -18.89 5.18 -10.77
N ASP A 148 -18.12 4.15 -10.43
CA ASP A 148 -17.19 4.20 -9.30
C ASP A 148 -16.09 5.24 -9.50
N PHE A 149 -15.80 5.67 -10.74
CA PHE A 149 -14.88 6.78 -11.01
C PHE A 149 -15.32 8.10 -10.37
N GLN A 150 -16.61 8.29 -10.07
CA GLN A 150 -17.10 9.47 -9.38
C GLN A 150 -16.57 9.57 -7.94
N SER A 151 -16.26 8.41 -7.33
CA SER A 151 -15.73 8.28 -5.97
C SER A 151 -14.23 7.95 -5.93
N SER A 152 -13.55 8.10 -7.06
CA SER A 152 -12.15 7.71 -7.23
C SER A 152 -11.28 8.92 -7.54
N SER A 153 -10.14 9.02 -6.86
CA SER A 153 -9.14 10.07 -7.13
C SER A 153 -8.21 9.74 -8.30
N ILE A 154 -8.70 9.03 -9.31
CA ILE A 154 -7.96 8.72 -10.54
C ILE A 154 -8.17 9.85 -11.56
N PRO A 155 -7.11 10.52 -12.04
CA PRO A 155 -7.24 11.55 -13.07
C PRO A 155 -7.92 11.01 -14.34
N SER A 156 -8.83 11.78 -14.94
CA SER A 156 -9.69 11.32 -16.06
C SER A 156 -8.92 10.68 -17.22
N LYS A 157 -7.74 11.22 -17.58
CA LYS A 157 -6.88 10.67 -18.65
C LYS A 157 -6.27 9.28 -18.36
N TYR A 158 -6.32 8.84 -17.10
CA TYR A 158 -5.79 7.56 -16.64
C TYR A 158 -6.87 6.60 -16.17
N GLN A 159 -8.16 7.00 -16.27
CA GLN A 159 -9.27 6.15 -15.88
C GLN A 159 -9.34 4.93 -16.80
N LYS A 160 -9.19 3.76 -16.19
CA LYS A 160 -9.36 2.44 -16.79
C LYS A 160 -10.10 1.59 -15.79
N LEU A 161 -11.12 0.86 -16.25
CA LEU A 161 -11.94 0.05 -15.36
C LEU A 161 -11.16 -1.13 -14.75
N GLY A 162 -10.09 -1.57 -15.44
CA GLY A 162 -9.34 -2.77 -15.06
C GLY A 162 -10.18 -4.03 -15.22
N THR A 163 -9.77 -5.12 -14.58
CA THR A 163 -10.48 -6.42 -14.69
C THR A 163 -11.32 -6.77 -13.47
N PHE A 164 -11.26 -5.99 -12.38
CA PHE A 164 -12.00 -6.27 -11.14
C PHE A 164 -13.50 -6.43 -11.33
N CYS A 165 -14.14 -5.65 -12.23
CA CYS A 165 -15.57 -5.75 -12.52
C CYS A 165 -16.03 -7.17 -12.93
N GLN A 166 -15.15 -7.96 -13.55
CA GLN A 166 -15.42 -9.35 -13.93
C GLN A 166 -15.40 -10.29 -12.72
N TYR A 167 -14.57 -10.00 -11.71
CA TYR A 167 -14.56 -10.71 -10.43
C TYR A 167 -15.76 -10.33 -9.58
N TYR A 168 -16.09 -9.03 -9.53
CA TYR A 168 -17.27 -8.52 -8.81
C TYR A 168 -18.59 -9.11 -9.35
N SER A 169 -18.75 -9.16 -10.68
CA SER A 169 -19.94 -9.72 -11.32
C SER A 169 -20.03 -11.25 -11.27
N GLY A 170 -18.98 -11.94 -10.81
CA GLY A 170 -18.92 -13.40 -10.76
C GLY A 170 -18.58 -14.08 -12.10
N GLN A 171 -18.28 -13.31 -13.15
CA GLN A 171 -17.77 -13.86 -14.42
C GLN A 171 -16.43 -14.57 -14.23
N LYS A 172 -15.63 -14.10 -13.27
CA LYS A 172 -14.38 -14.71 -12.83
C LYS A 172 -14.39 -14.93 -11.33
N LYS A 173 -13.58 -15.90 -10.88
CA LYS A 173 -13.25 -16.13 -9.48
C LYS A 173 -11.74 -15.96 -9.29
N ALA A 174 -11.32 -15.30 -8.22
CA ALA A 174 -9.89 -15.18 -7.92
C ALA A 174 -9.29 -16.58 -7.66
N PRO A 175 -8.26 -16.99 -8.42
CA PRO A 175 -7.68 -18.33 -8.31
C PRO A 175 -6.89 -18.53 -7.01
N ILE A 176 -6.39 -17.44 -6.44
CA ILE A 176 -5.63 -17.41 -5.19
C ILE A 176 -6.41 -16.54 -4.20
N PRO A 177 -6.61 -16.97 -2.93
CA PRO A 177 -7.15 -16.12 -1.89
C PRO A 177 -6.39 -14.79 -1.84
N THR A 178 -7.11 -13.68 -1.93
CA THR A 178 -6.50 -12.36 -2.08
C THR A 178 -6.99 -11.44 -0.98
N ILE A 179 -6.06 -10.81 -0.27
CA ILE A 179 -6.32 -9.82 0.76
C ILE A 179 -5.66 -8.52 0.35
N PHE A 180 -6.35 -7.40 0.51
CA PHE A 180 -5.79 -6.10 0.17
C PHE A 180 -6.15 -5.01 1.18
N ILE A 181 -5.29 -4.01 1.25
CA ILE A 181 -5.55 -2.70 1.87
C ILE A 181 -5.81 -1.66 0.78
N GLY A 182 -6.41 -0.53 1.12
CA GLY A 182 -6.67 0.55 0.16
C GLY A 182 -5.46 1.46 -0.01
N GLY A 183 -5.25 1.98 -1.23
CA GLY A 183 -4.34 3.09 -1.52
C GLY A 183 -5.07 4.42 -1.70
N ASN A 184 -4.57 5.26 -2.61
CA ASN A 184 -5.18 6.55 -2.96
C ASN A 184 -5.98 6.53 -4.28
N HIS A 185 -5.81 5.49 -5.10
CA HIS A 185 -6.58 5.25 -6.32
C HIS A 185 -7.55 4.10 -6.12
N GLU A 186 -8.68 4.37 -5.47
CA GLU A 186 -9.64 3.34 -5.12
C GLU A 186 -11.07 3.69 -5.53
N ALA A 187 -11.95 2.68 -5.51
CA ALA A 187 -13.40 2.86 -5.49
C ALA A 187 -13.84 3.30 -4.09
N SER A 188 -13.48 4.53 -3.70
CA SER A 188 -13.46 4.94 -2.28
C SER A 188 -14.83 4.86 -1.61
N GLN A 189 -15.92 5.13 -2.34
CA GLN A 189 -17.27 4.98 -1.78
C GLN A 189 -17.54 3.53 -1.38
N SER A 190 -17.30 2.58 -2.29
CA SER A 190 -17.56 1.16 -2.02
C SER A 190 -16.68 0.62 -0.90
N LEU A 191 -15.41 1.03 -0.84
CA LEU A 191 -14.51 0.62 0.24
C LEU A 191 -14.89 1.25 1.57
N ARG A 192 -15.45 2.47 1.57
CA ARG A 192 -15.91 3.14 2.79
C ARG A 192 -17.07 2.41 3.47
N GLU A 193 -17.97 1.81 2.69
CA GLU A 193 -19.05 0.95 3.21
C GLU A 193 -18.49 -0.29 3.93
N LEU A 194 -17.30 -0.74 3.55
CA LEU A 194 -16.56 -1.85 4.15
C LEU A 194 -15.48 -1.36 5.11
N TYR A 195 -15.78 -0.32 5.92
CA TYR A 195 -14.81 0.30 6.84
C TYR A 195 -14.11 -0.70 7.79
N TYR A 196 -14.81 -1.73 8.26
CA TYR A 196 -14.25 -2.80 9.11
C TYR A 196 -13.78 -4.04 8.35
N GLY A 197 -13.67 -3.94 7.02
CA GLY A 197 -13.29 -5.02 6.12
C GLY A 197 -14.45 -5.89 5.66
N GLY A 198 -14.22 -6.65 4.59
CA GLY A 198 -15.23 -7.52 3.98
C GLY A 198 -14.82 -8.05 2.62
N TYR A 199 -15.52 -9.08 2.15
CA TYR A 199 -15.33 -9.61 0.80
C TYR A 199 -15.92 -8.64 -0.23
N VAL A 200 -15.08 -8.20 -1.17
CA VAL A 200 -15.51 -7.36 -2.31
C VAL A 200 -15.89 -8.21 -3.53
N ALA A 201 -15.41 -9.45 -3.57
CA ALA A 201 -15.75 -10.46 -4.57
C ALA A 201 -15.40 -11.85 -3.98
N PRO A 202 -15.89 -12.97 -4.56
CA PRO A 202 -15.49 -14.30 -4.12
C PRO A 202 -13.97 -14.46 -4.08
N ASN A 203 -13.44 -14.83 -2.90
CA ASN A 203 -12.01 -15.05 -2.65
C ASN A 203 -11.14 -13.77 -2.67
N ILE A 204 -11.75 -12.57 -2.62
CA ILE A 204 -11.05 -11.27 -2.51
C ILE A 204 -11.59 -10.50 -1.30
N TYR A 205 -10.74 -10.27 -0.30
CA TYR A 205 -11.08 -9.65 0.98
C TYR A 205 -10.37 -8.30 1.17
N PHE A 206 -11.15 -7.25 1.43
CA PHE A 206 -10.63 -5.94 1.81
C PHE A 206 -10.46 -5.88 3.33
N MET A 207 -9.32 -5.39 3.82
CA MET A 207 -9.05 -5.29 5.26
C MET A 207 -9.80 -4.14 5.97
N GLY A 208 -10.42 -3.21 5.24
CA GLY A 208 -11.03 -2.02 5.86
C GLY A 208 -10.03 -0.87 6.01
N ALA A 209 -10.37 0.13 6.83
CA ALA A 209 -9.48 1.27 7.08
C ALA A 209 -8.21 0.84 7.84
N ALA A 210 -8.36 -0.04 8.82
CA ALA A 210 -7.29 -0.81 9.42
C ALA A 210 -7.86 -2.11 9.99
N ALA A 211 -7.04 -3.17 10.04
CA ALA A 211 -7.43 -4.42 10.69
C ALA A 211 -6.25 -5.27 11.14
N SER A 212 -6.53 -6.22 12.04
CA SER A 212 -5.73 -7.44 12.16
C SER A 212 -6.60 -8.68 11.93
N ILE A 213 -6.06 -9.60 11.15
CA ILE A 213 -6.67 -10.88 10.77
C ILE A 213 -5.64 -12.00 10.91
N ILE A 214 -6.10 -13.24 10.87
CA ILE A 214 -5.26 -14.43 10.96
C ILE A 214 -5.50 -15.30 9.73
N TYR A 215 -4.42 -15.77 9.11
CA TYR A 215 -4.47 -16.73 8.01
C TYR A 215 -3.51 -17.88 8.30
N ARG A 216 -4.03 -19.10 8.47
CA ARG A 216 -3.27 -20.31 8.86
C ARG A 216 -2.33 -20.09 10.06
N GLY A 217 -2.75 -19.25 11.00
CA GLY A 217 -1.96 -18.89 12.19
C GLY A 217 -0.97 -17.74 12.00
N ILE A 218 -0.77 -17.25 10.77
CA ILE A 218 -0.02 -16.03 10.49
C ILE A 218 -0.90 -14.83 10.80
N ARG A 219 -0.42 -13.94 11.68
CA ARG A 219 -1.18 -12.77 12.12
C ARG A 219 -0.78 -11.56 11.25
N ILE A 220 -1.74 -11.02 10.51
CA ILE A 220 -1.54 -10.00 9.49
C ILE A 220 -2.25 -8.73 9.94
N GLY A 221 -1.52 -7.61 9.99
CA GLY A 221 -2.07 -6.27 10.18
C GLY A 221 -2.13 -5.51 8.85
N GLY A 222 -3.07 -4.58 8.70
CA GLY A 222 -3.19 -3.75 7.51
C GLY A 222 -3.67 -2.35 7.87
N ILE A 223 -3.09 -1.34 7.21
CA ILE A 223 -3.44 0.07 7.33
C ILE A 223 -3.67 0.61 5.92
N SER A 224 -4.90 1.03 5.64
CA SER A 224 -5.27 1.59 4.34
C SER A 224 -5.00 3.09 4.27
N GLY A 225 -4.84 3.57 3.04
CA GLY A 225 -4.77 4.97 2.72
C GLY A 225 -3.37 5.56 2.71
N ILE A 226 -3.31 6.89 2.61
CA ILE A 226 -2.06 7.65 2.70
C ILE A 226 -2.15 8.75 3.76
N TYR A 227 -1.02 9.10 4.36
CA TYR A 227 -0.97 10.12 5.39
C TYR A 227 -1.06 11.54 4.80
N LYS A 228 -1.96 12.35 5.38
CA LYS A 228 -1.98 13.81 5.26
C LYS A 228 -2.22 14.44 6.63
N SER A 229 -1.26 15.24 7.07
CA SER A 229 -1.24 15.84 8.42
C SER A 229 -2.51 16.61 8.75
N PHE A 230 -3.05 17.36 7.79
CA PHE A 230 -4.24 18.19 8.00
C PHE A 230 -5.53 17.38 8.19
N ASP A 231 -5.62 16.15 7.67
CA ASP A 231 -6.80 15.27 7.83
C ASP A 231 -6.62 14.22 8.95
N TYR A 232 -5.38 13.94 9.34
CA TYR A 232 -5.05 12.84 10.25
C TYR A 232 -5.81 12.86 11.58
N THR A 233 -5.91 14.03 12.23
CA THR A 233 -6.60 14.17 13.53
C THR A 233 -8.11 14.35 13.40
N GLN A 234 -8.64 14.37 12.17
CA GLN A 234 -10.06 14.52 11.93
C GLN A 234 -10.76 13.15 11.94
N GLY A 235 -12.05 13.14 12.28
CA GLY A 235 -12.89 11.99 12.00
C GLY A 235 -13.14 11.84 10.49
N HIS A 236 -13.64 10.68 10.09
CA HIS A 236 -14.23 10.52 8.76
C HIS A 236 -15.59 11.23 8.72
N HIS A 237 -15.66 12.28 7.92
CA HIS A 237 -16.80 13.20 7.84
C HIS A 237 -17.34 13.33 6.42
N GLU A 238 -16.70 12.67 5.46
CA GLU A 238 -17.05 12.67 4.05
C GLU A 238 -18.48 12.13 3.86
N ARG A 239 -19.29 12.84 3.07
CA ARG A 239 -20.66 12.44 2.75
C ARG A 239 -20.83 12.29 1.25
N ILE A 240 -21.55 11.25 0.84
CA ILE A 240 -21.89 11.04 -0.56
C ILE A 240 -23.00 12.01 -1.00
N PRO A 241 -23.00 12.47 -2.27
CA PRO A 241 -21.94 12.27 -3.27
C PRO A 241 -20.67 13.06 -2.89
N TYR A 242 -19.50 12.45 -3.10
CA TYR A 242 -18.23 13.09 -2.77
C TYR A 242 -17.95 14.27 -3.70
N ASP A 243 -17.64 15.42 -3.10
CA ASP A 243 -17.03 16.52 -3.83
C ASP A 243 -15.52 16.27 -4.03
N TYR A 244 -14.85 17.19 -4.70
CA TYR A 244 -13.40 17.07 -4.98
C TYR A 244 -12.56 16.90 -3.70
N LYS A 245 -12.93 17.57 -2.61
CA LYS A 245 -12.20 17.50 -1.34
C LYS A 245 -12.43 16.16 -0.65
N SER A 246 -13.70 15.75 -0.53
CA SER A 246 -14.11 14.48 0.06
C SER A 246 -13.51 13.29 -0.69
N ASN A 247 -13.44 13.37 -2.03
CA ASN A 247 -12.79 12.34 -2.85
C ASN A 247 -11.31 12.15 -2.55
N LYS A 248 -10.64 13.16 -1.99
CA LYS A 248 -9.24 13.06 -1.54
C LYS A 248 -9.16 12.65 -0.08
N SER A 249 -9.92 13.29 0.79
CA SER A 249 -9.82 13.07 2.22
C SER A 249 -10.30 11.68 2.64
N VAL A 250 -11.21 11.04 1.88
CA VAL A 250 -11.79 9.74 2.20
C VAL A 250 -10.76 8.62 2.38
N TYR A 251 -9.66 8.65 1.61
CA TYR A 251 -8.59 7.65 1.69
C TYR A 251 -7.40 8.11 2.53
N HIS A 252 -7.44 9.30 3.16
CA HIS A 252 -6.36 9.66 4.06
C HIS A 252 -6.43 8.83 5.34
N THR A 253 -5.30 8.37 5.84
CA THR A 253 -5.23 7.61 7.10
C THR A 253 -5.65 8.50 8.28
N ARG A 254 -6.45 7.98 9.22
CA ARG A 254 -6.91 8.71 10.41
C ARG A 254 -6.26 8.22 11.69
N ASN A 255 -6.16 9.11 12.68
CA ASN A 255 -5.59 8.81 13.98
C ASN A 255 -6.34 7.68 14.70
N VAL A 256 -7.65 7.61 14.56
CA VAL A 256 -8.48 6.57 15.19
C VAL A 256 -8.05 5.16 14.77
N ASP A 257 -7.71 4.98 13.49
CA ASP A 257 -7.29 3.69 12.94
C ASP A 257 -5.88 3.32 13.45
N ILE A 258 -4.99 4.31 13.52
CA ILE A 258 -3.63 4.15 14.01
C ILE A 258 -3.58 3.85 15.50
N GLU A 259 -4.37 4.54 16.33
CA GLU A 259 -4.43 4.28 17.77
C GLU A 259 -5.03 2.89 18.07
N ARG A 260 -6.00 2.42 17.26
CA ARG A 260 -6.47 1.03 17.34
C ARG A 260 -5.36 0.03 16.99
N MET A 261 -4.60 0.28 15.93
CA MET A 261 -3.47 -0.58 15.57
C MET A 261 -2.40 -0.61 16.67
N LYS A 262 -2.03 0.54 17.23
CA LYS A 262 -1.08 0.64 18.35
C LYS A 262 -1.57 -0.03 19.64
N SER A 263 -2.88 -0.22 19.79
CA SER A 263 -3.47 -0.92 20.94
C SER A 263 -3.27 -2.44 20.86
N LEU A 264 -2.82 -2.99 19.73
CA LEU A 264 -2.38 -4.38 19.63
C LEU A 264 -1.12 -4.55 20.51
N LYS A 265 -1.06 -5.61 21.31
CA LYS A 265 0.09 -5.78 22.22
C LYS A 265 1.38 -6.04 21.43
N SER A 266 2.36 -5.17 21.62
CA SER A 266 3.77 -5.49 21.38
C SER A 266 4.24 -6.42 22.50
N SER A 267 4.86 -7.55 22.18
CA SER A 267 5.20 -8.58 23.16
C SER A 267 6.41 -8.23 24.05
N THR A 268 6.56 -6.97 24.45
CA THR A 268 7.72 -6.45 25.18
C THR A 268 7.60 -6.54 26.71
N THR A 269 6.50 -7.06 27.26
CA THR A 269 6.40 -7.32 28.72
C THR A 269 7.14 -8.60 29.12
N THR A 270 8.18 -8.42 29.93
CA THR A 270 9.10 -9.39 30.54
C THR A 270 8.49 -10.36 31.56
N SER A 271 7.17 -10.43 31.67
CA SER A 271 6.49 -11.39 32.56
C SER A 271 6.45 -12.76 31.90
N GLN A 272 7.11 -13.76 32.50
CA GLN A 272 7.21 -15.12 31.97
C GLN A 272 5.85 -15.80 31.69
N GLU A 273 4.75 -15.33 32.29
CA GLU A 273 3.40 -15.87 32.11
C GLU A 273 2.56 -15.15 31.03
N ASP A 274 2.89 -13.91 30.65
CA ASP A 274 2.19 -13.11 29.63
C ASP A 274 2.74 -13.32 28.19
N ASN A 275 3.79 -14.15 28.06
CA ASN A 275 4.48 -14.48 26.80
C ASN A 275 3.63 -15.24 25.76
N LYS A 276 2.32 -15.41 25.98
CA LYS A 276 1.44 -16.20 25.12
C LYS A 276 0.81 -15.40 23.97
N LYS A 277 0.93 -14.06 23.95
CA LYS A 277 0.36 -13.24 22.87
C LYS A 277 1.38 -13.02 21.74
N LYS A 278 1.05 -13.60 20.58
CA LYS A 278 1.87 -13.59 19.36
C LYS A 278 1.92 -12.17 18.75
N LYS A 279 3.13 -11.64 18.51
CA LYS A 279 3.34 -10.41 17.72
C LYS A 279 2.70 -10.54 16.32
N LEU A 280 2.44 -9.41 15.67
CA LEU A 280 2.11 -9.41 14.24
C LEU A 280 3.27 -10.03 13.45
N ASP A 281 2.95 -10.94 12.55
CA ASP A 281 3.94 -11.52 11.65
C ASP A 281 4.16 -10.57 10.46
N ILE A 282 3.08 -10.04 9.89
CA ILE A 282 3.10 -9.17 8.70
C ILE A 282 2.29 -7.91 8.99
N VAL A 283 2.77 -6.74 8.56
CA VAL A 283 1.97 -5.52 8.45
C VAL A 283 2.03 -4.98 7.03
N LEU A 284 0.87 -4.57 6.50
CA LEU A 284 0.73 -3.90 5.21
C LEU A 284 0.40 -2.42 5.42
N SER A 285 1.05 -1.54 4.67
CA SER A 285 0.62 -0.13 4.50
C SER A 285 0.78 0.29 3.04
N HIS A 286 0.02 1.27 2.57
CA HIS A 286 0.22 1.74 1.20
C HIS A 286 1.46 2.62 1.09
N ASP A 287 1.48 3.72 1.85
CA ASP A 287 2.66 4.58 1.97
C ASP A 287 3.68 4.03 2.98
N TRP A 288 4.93 4.44 2.82
CA TRP A 288 6.04 3.91 3.60
C TRP A 288 6.06 4.50 5.01
N PRO A 289 6.54 3.78 6.04
CA PRO A 289 6.90 4.38 7.31
C PRO A 289 7.93 5.51 7.10
N LEU A 290 7.74 6.64 7.79
CA LEU A 290 8.65 7.78 7.72
C LEU A 290 10.11 7.39 8.02
N GLY A 291 11.02 7.80 7.15
CA GLY A 291 12.47 7.62 7.35
C GLY A 291 12.97 6.20 7.13
N ILE A 292 12.13 5.28 6.65
CA ILE A 292 12.51 3.87 6.44
C ILE A 292 13.65 3.73 5.41
N GLU A 293 13.79 4.69 4.51
CA GLU A 293 14.85 4.73 3.52
C GLU A 293 16.26 4.83 4.12
N GLN A 294 16.38 5.31 5.36
CA GLN A 294 17.64 5.42 6.10
C GLN A 294 18.13 4.06 6.61
N HIS A 295 17.28 3.03 6.56
CA HIS A 295 17.56 1.66 7.00
C HIS A 295 17.90 0.71 5.83
N GLY A 296 18.12 1.25 4.63
CA GLY A 296 18.49 0.50 3.43
C GLY A 296 19.50 1.24 2.58
N ASN A 297 19.57 0.94 1.28
CA ASN A 297 20.50 1.61 0.37
C ASN A 297 19.92 2.93 -0.15
N THR A 298 19.89 3.96 0.71
CA THR A 298 19.34 5.30 0.40
C THR A 298 19.98 5.91 -0.85
N GLN A 299 21.29 5.68 -1.06
CA GLN A 299 21.99 6.20 -2.22
C GLN A 299 21.49 5.56 -3.53
N ALA A 300 21.23 4.26 -3.53
CA ALA A 300 20.61 3.59 -4.68
C ALA A 300 19.18 4.10 -4.94
N LEU A 301 18.40 4.35 -3.88
CA LEU A 301 17.07 4.93 -3.99
C LEU A 301 17.12 6.32 -4.66
N ILE A 302 17.99 7.21 -4.17
CA ILE A 302 18.17 8.56 -4.75
C ILE A 302 18.64 8.48 -6.20
N ARG A 303 19.53 7.54 -6.57
CA ARG A 303 19.92 7.34 -7.97
C ARG A 303 18.72 6.98 -8.86
N LYS A 304 17.82 6.11 -8.37
CA LYS A 304 16.63 5.69 -9.12
C LYS A 304 15.53 6.75 -9.12
N LYS A 305 15.42 7.55 -8.06
CA LYS A 305 14.38 8.56 -7.80
C LYS A 305 15.00 9.84 -7.22
N PRO A 306 15.68 10.67 -8.04
CA PRO A 306 16.44 11.83 -7.54
C PRO A 306 15.61 12.88 -6.79
N PHE A 307 14.31 12.97 -7.09
CA PHE A 307 13.40 13.91 -6.46
C PHE A 307 13.13 13.63 -4.97
N PHE A 308 13.39 12.41 -4.50
CA PHE A 308 13.32 12.10 -3.06
C PHE A 308 14.44 12.74 -2.25
N ARG A 309 15.51 13.28 -2.89
CA ARG A 309 16.66 13.83 -2.16
C ARG A 309 16.25 14.88 -1.13
N GLN A 310 15.39 15.82 -1.50
CA GLN A 310 14.97 16.89 -0.59
C GLN A 310 14.13 16.32 0.55
N GLU A 311 13.21 15.41 0.22
CA GLU A 311 12.30 14.82 1.20
C GLU A 311 13.06 13.98 2.26
N ILE A 312 14.06 13.23 1.80
CA ILE A 312 14.95 12.46 2.67
C ILE A 312 15.79 13.38 3.56
N GLN A 313 16.33 14.47 3.01
CA GLN A 313 17.10 15.45 3.79
C GLN A 313 16.26 16.14 4.86
N ASN A 314 15.00 16.40 4.56
CA ASN A 314 14.04 17.00 5.49
C ASN A 314 13.44 15.98 6.47
N ASN A 315 13.66 14.69 6.26
CA ASN A 315 13.00 13.59 6.97
C ASN A 315 11.47 13.69 6.89
N ASP A 316 10.93 13.89 5.68
CA ASP A 316 9.49 13.98 5.39
C ASP A 316 9.03 12.90 4.38
N LEU A 317 9.93 12.01 3.91
CA LEU A 317 9.58 10.90 3.04
C LEU A 317 8.84 9.78 3.80
N GLY A 318 7.53 9.71 3.63
CA GLY A 318 6.68 8.66 4.17
C GLY A 318 5.66 9.16 5.21
N SER A 319 5.14 8.21 5.97
CA SER A 319 4.02 8.37 6.89
C SER A 319 4.50 8.32 8.33
N THR A 320 4.38 9.44 9.05
CA THR A 320 4.65 9.51 10.49
C THR A 320 3.81 8.49 11.27
N PRO A 321 2.48 8.36 11.02
CA PRO A 321 1.69 7.36 11.74
C PRO A 321 2.13 5.91 11.49
N ASN A 322 2.55 5.57 10.27
CA ASN A 322 3.08 4.23 9.99
C ASN A 322 4.41 3.99 10.70
N ARG A 323 5.25 5.02 10.84
CA ARG A 323 6.48 4.94 11.63
C ARG A 323 6.18 4.66 13.10
N ASP A 324 5.21 5.35 13.68
CA ASP A 324 4.78 5.11 15.05
C ASP A 324 4.29 3.67 15.26
N VAL A 325 3.51 3.13 14.32
CA VAL A 325 3.04 1.72 14.38
C VAL A 325 4.22 0.74 14.23
N LEU A 326 5.13 0.98 13.29
CA LEU A 326 6.32 0.13 13.07
C LEU A 326 7.16 0.04 14.35
N ASP A 327 7.46 1.18 14.96
CA ASP A 327 8.28 1.26 16.18
C ASP A 327 7.56 0.66 17.39
N THR A 328 6.23 0.81 17.47
CA THR A 328 5.41 0.27 18.57
C THR A 328 5.25 -1.26 18.47
N LEU A 329 4.77 -1.76 17.33
CA LEU A 329 4.35 -3.17 17.18
C LEU A 329 5.50 -4.10 16.78
N GLN A 330 6.54 -3.57 16.12
CA GLN A 330 7.71 -4.31 15.68
C GLN A 330 7.35 -5.65 14.99
N PRO A 331 6.53 -5.63 13.92
CA PRO A 331 6.10 -6.83 13.20
C PRO A 331 7.26 -7.46 12.44
N LYS A 332 7.31 -8.79 12.27
CA LYS A 332 8.47 -9.42 11.61
C LYS A 332 8.73 -8.87 10.20
N TYR A 333 7.67 -8.67 9.42
CA TYR A 333 7.71 -8.10 8.09
C TYR A 333 6.78 -6.90 7.97
N TRP A 334 7.25 -5.88 7.26
CA TRP A 334 6.45 -4.74 6.83
C TRP A 334 6.50 -4.61 5.31
N PHE A 335 5.35 -4.65 4.65
CA PHE A 335 5.25 -4.46 3.20
C PHE A 335 4.55 -3.16 2.86
N ALA A 336 5.08 -2.44 1.86
CA ALA A 336 4.52 -1.19 1.41
C ALA A 336 4.61 -0.98 -0.12
N ALA A 337 3.98 0.09 -0.61
CA ALA A 337 3.93 0.40 -2.04
C ALA A 337 4.01 1.92 -2.29
N HIS A 338 3.10 2.49 -3.09
CA HIS A 338 2.90 3.91 -3.37
C HIS A 338 4.02 4.62 -4.16
N LEU A 339 5.28 4.50 -3.73
CA LEU A 339 6.42 5.24 -4.29
C LEU A 339 6.94 4.69 -5.64
N HIS A 340 6.35 3.58 -6.10
CA HIS A 340 6.65 2.92 -7.38
C HIS A 340 8.15 2.66 -7.54
N VAL A 341 8.71 1.97 -6.55
CA VAL A 341 10.11 1.55 -6.49
C VAL A 341 10.27 0.40 -5.50
N LYS A 342 10.86 -0.72 -5.97
CA LYS A 342 11.32 -1.75 -5.05
C LYS A 342 12.42 -1.20 -4.14
N PHE A 343 12.29 -1.40 -2.83
CA PHE A 343 13.28 -1.01 -1.83
C PHE A 343 13.24 -1.95 -0.64
N HIS A 344 14.42 -2.37 -0.18
CA HIS A 344 14.58 -3.22 0.98
C HIS A 344 15.32 -2.47 2.08
N ALA A 345 14.85 -2.63 3.32
CA ALA A 345 15.47 -2.09 4.51
C ALA A 345 15.32 -3.06 5.69
N THR A 346 16.23 -2.97 6.64
CA THR A 346 16.13 -3.72 7.90
C THR A 346 16.27 -2.74 9.05
N VAL A 347 15.22 -2.59 9.87
CA VAL A 347 15.23 -1.66 11.01
C VAL A 347 15.92 -2.26 12.23
N ILE A 348 16.20 -1.42 13.23
CA ILE A 348 17.03 -1.74 14.42
C ILE A 348 16.51 -2.99 15.17
N HIS A 349 15.19 -3.20 15.21
CA HIS A 349 14.58 -4.36 15.88
C HIS A 349 14.51 -5.62 14.99
N LYS A 350 15.29 -5.65 13.89
CA LYS A 350 15.37 -6.75 12.90
C LYS A 350 14.04 -7.06 12.22
N ASN A 351 13.23 -6.03 11.98
CA ASN A 351 12.06 -6.14 11.11
C ASN A 351 12.50 -5.91 9.67
N ASP A 352 12.04 -6.78 8.78
CA ASP A 352 12.33 -6.67 7.35
C ASP A 352 11.26 -5.81 6.68
N PHE A 353 11.70 -4.74 6.03
CA PHE A 353 10.85 -3.87 5.24
C PHE A 353 11.09 -4.14 3.76
N LEU A 354 10.00 -4.34 3.02
CA LEU A 354 10.03 -4.43 1.56
C LEU A 354 8.93 -3.56 0.96
N ALA A 355 9.35 -2.60 0.15
CA ALA A 355 8.45 -1.92 -0.76
C ALA A 355 8.51 -2.53 -2.15
N LEU A 356 7.37 -2.56 -2.84
CA LEU A 356 7.25 -3.05 -4.22
C LEU A 356 6.77 -1.95 -5.18
N ASP A 357 7.07 -2.14 -6.46
CA ASP A 357 6.68 -1.22 -7.54
C ASP A 357 5.24 -1.50 -8.00
N LYS A 358 4.76 -0.75 -9.01
CA LYS A 358 3.46 -1.00 -9.65
C LYS A 358 3.55 -2.01 -10.79
N CYS A 359 2.42 -2.61 -11.13
CA CYS A 359 2.25 -3.58 -12.21
C CYS A 359 2.56 -2.99 -13.61
N LEU A 360 3.83 -2.95 -13.98
CA LEU A 360 4.32 -2.46 -15.28
C LEU A 360 5.48 -3.32 -15.78
N PRO A 361 5.71 -3.37 -17.11
CA PRO A 361 6.88 -4.03 -17.70
C PRO A 361 8.20 -3.61 -17.05
N ARG A 362 9.07 -4.60 -16.79
CA ARG A 362 10.42 -4.44 -16.21
C ARG A 362 10.42 -3.77 -14.84
N ARG A 363 9.31 -3.90 -14.09
CA ARG A 363 9.18 -3.46 -12.69
C ARG A 363 9.03 -4.65 -11.77
N GLN A 364 9.51 -4.48 -10.55
CA GLN A 364 9.47 -5.51 -9.50
C GLN A 364 8.27 -5.22 -8.58
N PHE A 365 7.10 -5.72 -8.97
CA PHE A 365 5.83 -5.50 -8.27
C PHE A 365 5.31 -6.76 -7.55
N LEU A 366 5.98 -7.90 -7.70
CA LEU A 366 5.66 -9.16 -7.01
C LEU A 366 6.90 -9.73 -6.30
N SER A 367 6.67 -10.31 -5.13
CA SER A 367 7.62 -11.17 -4.42
C SER A 367 6.85 -12.26 -3.67
N ILE A 368 7.49 -13.38 -3.36
CA ILE A 368 6.88 -14.49 -2.60
C ILE A 368 7.61 -14.62 -1.27
N LEU A 369 6.89 -14.50 -0.17
CA LEU A 369 7.39 -14.75 1.17
C LEU A 369 7.07 -16.19 1.57
N ASN A 370 8.10 -16.99 1.83
CA ASN A 370 7.99 -18.35 2.34
C ASN A 370 8.08 -18.33 3.88
N LEU A 371 7.02 -18.75 4.57
CA LEU A 371 6.95 -18.79 6.04
C LEU A 371 6.65 -20.20 6.54
N LYS A 372 7.26 -20.61 7.65
CA LYS A 372 6.89 -21.87 8.30
C LYS A 372 5.50 -21.76 8.96
N VAL A 373 4.62 -22.72 8.69
CA VAL A 373 3.34 -22.90 9.37
C VAL A 373 3.62 -23.15 10.86
N PRO A 374 2.99 -22.42 11.79
CA PRO A 374 3.04 -22.75 13.22
C PRO A 374 2.56 -24.20 13.46
N ASP A 375 3.27 -24.98 14.29
CA ASP A 375 2.98 -26.41 14.45
C ASP A 375 1.54 -26.71 14.91
N ASN A 376 0.91 -25.77 15.62
CA ASN A 376 -0.47 -25.87 16.10
C ASN A 376 -1.54 -25.50 15.06
N THR A 377 -1.17 -25.12 13.83
CA THR A 377 -2.12 -24.72 12.78
C THR A 377 -2.06 -25.58 11.51
N LYS A 378 -1.30 -26.68 11.52
CA LYS A 378 -1.14 -27.59 10.37
C LYS A 378 -2.46 -28.20 9.87
N THR A 379 -3.47 -28.31 10.72
CA THR A 379 -4.80 -28.88 10.38
C THR A 379 -5.87 -27.82 10.08
N LYS A 380 -5.54 -26.53 10.15
CA LYS A 380 -6.52 -25.46 9.88
C LYS A 380 -6.81 -25.36 8.38
N GLU A 381 -8.09 -25.23 8.05
CA GLU A 381 -8.54 -24.95 6.69
C GLU A 381 -8.01 -23.60 6.17
N TYR A 382 -7.94 -23.46 4.85
CA TYR A 382 -7.47 -22.26 4.14
C TYR A 382 -8.51 -21.14 4.16
N HIS A 383 -8.85 -20.61 5.34
CA HIS A 383 -9.74 -19.47 5.48
C HIS A 383 -9.15 -18.34 6.33
N ILE A 384 -9.70 -17.14 6.13
CA ILE A 384 -9.39 -15.95 6.92
C ILE A 384 -10.15 -16.05 8.25
N GLU A 385 -9.44 -15.87 9.35
CA GLU A 385 -9.99 -15.77 10.70
C GLU A 385 -9.89 -14.32 11.18
N TYR A 386 -10.91 -13.83 11.90
CA TYR A 386 -10.80 -12.56 12.60
C TYR A 386 -9.88 -12.69 13.81
N ASP A 387 -9.01 -11.70 14.02
CA ASP A 387 -8.18 -11.65 15.22
C ASP A 387 -9.03 -11.26 16.46
N PRO A 388 -9.15 -12.13 17.48
CA PRO A 388 -9.92 -11.83 18.68
C PRO A 388 -9.45 -10.58 19.43
N GLU A 389 -8.15 -10.27 19.40
CA GLU A 389 -7.62 -9.05 20.02
C GLU A 389 -8.08 -7.80 19.25
N TRP A 390 -8.07 -7.86 17.92
CA TRP A 390 -8.59 -6.78 17.08
C TRP A 390 -10.08 -6.57 17.31
N LEU A 391 -10.88 -7.65 17.36
CA LEU A 391 -12.31 -7.56 17.66
C LEU A 391 -12.57 -6.93 19.03
N ALA A 392 -11.75 -7.26 20.04
CA ALA A 392 -11.85 -6.65 21.36
C ALA A 392 -11.51 -5.15 21.32
N ILE A 393 -10.47 -4.75 20.59
CA ILE A 393 -10.10 -3.35 20.38
C ILE A 393 -11.25 -2.61 19.69
N LEU A 394 -11.78 -3.13 18.58
CA LEU A 394 -12.92 -2.54 17.88
C LEU A 394 -14.12 -2.34 18.79
N LYS A 395 -14.48 -3.37 19.58
CA LYS A 395 -15.59 -3.29 20.53
C LYS A 395 -15.36 -2.21 21.60
N LYS A 396 -14.16 -2.14 22.17
CA LYS A 396 -13.82 -1.16 23.22
C LYS A 396 -13.72 0.27 22.69
N THR A 397 -13.31 0.42 21.44
CA THR A 397 -13.08 1.73 20.80
C THR A 397 -14.20 2.15 19.86
N HIS A 398 -15.34 1.43 19.84
CA HIS A 398 -16.45 1.74 18.94
C HIS A 398 -16.96 3.18 19.11
N HIS A 399 -17.01 3.65 20.36
CA HIS A 399 -17.41 5.02 20.71
C HIS A 399 -16.50 6.11 20.09
N TRP A 400 -15.26 5.79 19.69
CA TRP A 400 -14.38 6.74 18.99
C TRP A 400 -14.88 7.12 17.59
N ASN A 401 -15.77 6.31 17.00
CA ASN A 401 -16.40 6.62 15.72
C ASN A 401 -17.69 7.43 15.87
N SER A 402 -18.11 7.73 17.12
CA SER A 402 -19.31 8.53 17.36
C SER A 402 -19.10 9.96 16.90
N THR A 403 -20.06 10.47 16.14
CA THR A 403 -20.13 11.88 15.74
C THR A 403 -20.98 12.73 16.70
N GLN A 404 -21.59 12.10 17.71
CA GLN A 404 -22.28 12.80 18.80
C GLN A 404 -21.22 13.26 19.81
N ARG A 405 -21.04 14.58 19.90
CA ARG A 405 -20.24 15.23 20.94
C ARG A 405 -21.06 15.47 22.19
#